data_AF-A0A536MKF6-F1
#
_entry.id   AF-A0A536MKF6-F1
#
_cell.length_a   1.000
_cell.length_b   1.000
_cell.length_c   1.000
_cell.angle_alpha   90.00
_cell.angle_beta   90.00
_cell.angle_gamma   90.00
#
_symmetry.space_group_name_H-M   'P 1'
#
loop_
_entity.id
_entity.type
_entity.pdbx_description
1 polymer ?
#
loop_
_entity_poly.entity_id
_entity_poly.type
_entity_poly.pdbx_seq_one_letter_code
_entity_poly.pdbx_strand_id
1 'polypeptide(L)'
;MDAVPWKDLDRLMERSPITYVEKITTPLLILHSDRDLRCPISEGEQMFTALKLLGREVRMVRFEGQSHDLSRSGHPRSRVIRLRHIVGWFISHIRTEVIRPKGELARAGAAGE
;
A
#
# COMPACT_ATOMS: atom_id res chain seq x y z
N MET A 1 25.55 -6.26 -2.74
CA MET A 1 25.37 -4.95 -3.42
C MET A 1 26.33 -4.03 -2.73
N ASP A 2 27.45 -3.77 -3.39
CA ASP A 2 28.64 -3.19 -2.73
C ASP A 2 28.62 -1.68 -2.97
N ALA A 3 27.64 -1.00 -2.37
CA ALA A 3 27.51 0.44 -2.40
C ALA A 3 27.53 0.96 -0.97
N VAL A 4 28.39 1.93 -0.69
CA VAL A 4 28.53 2.57 0.61
C VAL A 4 27.73 3.87 0.61
N PRO A 5 26.72 4.05 1.50
CA PRO A 5 25.76 5.15 1.37
C PRO A 5 26.34 6.56 1.25
N TRP A 6 27.40 6.86 1.99
CA TRP A 6 28.05 8.17 1.99
C TRP A 6 29.12 8.35 0.89
N LYS A 7 29.43 7.30 0.12
CA LYS A 7 30.41 7.35 -0.99
C LYS A 7 29.75 7.19 -2.36
N ASP A 8 28.69 6.39 -2.43
CA ASP A 8 28.00 5.99 -3.65
C ASP A 8 26.60 6.61 -3.73
N LEU A 9 26.43 7.83 -3.23
CA LEU A 9 25.11 8.48 -3.14
C LEU A 9 24.41 8.55 -4.50
N ASP A 10 25.12 8.99 -5.55
CA ASP A 10 24.55 9.11 -6.90
C ASP A 10 24.04 7.76 -7.40
N ARG A 11 24.80 6.68 -7.18
CA ARG A 11 24.44 5.32 -7.57
C ARG A 11 23.23 4.79 -6.81
N LEU A 12 23.11 5.13 -5.52
CA LEU A 12 21.93 4.77 -4.73
C LEU A 12 20.71 5.56 -5.19
N MET A 13 20.86 6.88 -5.37
CA MET A 13 19.79 7.76 -5.83
C MET A 13 19.28 7.39 -7.21
N GLU A 14 20.17 7.06 -8.16
CA GLU A 14 19.79 6.58 -9.49
C GLU A 14 18.87 5.34 -9.43
N ARG A 15 19.00 4.51 -8.40
CA ARG A 15 18.20 3.28 -8.21
C ARG A 15 17.01 3.48 -7.28
N SER A 16 16.91 4.62 -6.61
CA SER A 16 15.82 4.94 -5.69
C SER A 16 14.59 5.41 -6.46
N PRO A 17 13.40 4.79 -6.27
CA PRO A 17 12.18 5.21 -6.97
C PRO A 17 11.79 6.66 -6.75
N ILE A 18 12.12 7.24 -5.58
CA ILE A 18 11.81 8.64 -5.23
C ILE A 18 12.46 9.64 -6.20
N THR A 19 13.61 9.29 -6.79
CA THR A 19 14.31 10.11 -7.80
C THR A 19 13.47 10.34 -9.05
N TYR A 20 12.50 9.46 -9.31
CA TYR A 20 11.63 9.51 -10.49
C TYR A 20 10.19 9.85 -10.14
N VAL A 21 9.93 10.41 -8.96
CA VAL A 21 8.57 10.63 -8.44
C VAL A 21 7.69 11.47 -9.37
N GLU A 22 8.27 12.44 -10.09
CA GLU A 22 7.54 13.26 -11.07
C GLU A 22 6.94 12.46 -12.23
N LYS A 23 7.59 11.35 -12.59
CA LYS A 23 7.17 10.45 -13.68
C LYS A 23 6.02 9.52 -13.27
N ILE A 24 5.69 9.44 -11.98
CA ILE A 24 4.60 8.61 -11.48
C ILE A 24 3.28 9.35 -11.75
N THR A 25 2.55 8.89 -12.76
CA THR A 25 1.21 9.41 -13.12
C THR A 25 0.09 8.42 -12.80
N THR A 26 0.41 7.13 -12.62
CA THR A 26 -0.56 6.09 -12.28
C THR A 26 -1.04 6.26 -10.83
N PRO A 27 -2.35 6.17 -10.56
CA PRO A 27 -2.88 6.17 -9.20
C PRO A 27 -2.18 5.12 -8.31
N LEU A 28 -1.70 5.53 -7.13
CA LEU A 28 -0.88 4.69 -6.25
C LEU A 28 -1.51 4.45 -4.87
N LEU A 29 -1.58 3.18 -4.46
CA LEU A 29 -1.88 2.77 -3.08
C LEU A 29 -0.60 2.35 -2.36
N ILE A 30 -0.30 2.98 -1.24
CA ILE A 30 0.81 2.66 -0.34
C ILE A 30 0.24 2.01 0.92
N LEU A 31 0.75 0.82 1.26
CA LEU A 31 0.36 0.06 2.45
C LEU A 31 1.62 -0.14 3.29
N HIS A 32 1.68 0.43 4.50
CA HIS A 32 2.90 0.41 5.32
C HIS A 32 2.58 0.16 6.79
N SER A 33 3.37 -0.70 7.44
CA SER A 33 3.29 -0.90 8.89
C SER A 33 4.21 0.06 9.65
N ASP A 34 3.78 0.58 10.79
CA ASP A 34 4.56 1.56 11.58
C ASP A 34 5.75 0.96 12.34
N ARG A 35 5.73 -0.33 12.65
CA ARG A 35 6.84 -1.07 13.31
C ARG A 35 7.63 -1.92 12.32
N ASP A 36 7.69 -1.51 11.06
CA ASP A 36 8.58 -2.11 10.07
C ASP A 36 10.02 -1.60 10.25
N LEU A 37 10.86 -2.42 10.88
CA LEU A 37 12.28 -2.11 11.09
C LEU A 37 13.19 -2.49 9.91
N ARG A 38 12.66 -3.19 8.88
CA ARG A 38 13.42 -3.56 7.67
C ARG A 38 13.28 -2.50 6.59
N CYS A 39 12.09 -1.92 6.47
CA CYS A 39 11.76 -0.81 5.60
C CYS A 39 11.00 0.23 6.44
N PRO A 40 11.71 1.18 7.08
CA PRO A 40 11.11 2.18 7.95
C PRO A 40 9.94 2.92 7.28
N ILE A 41 8.93 3.29 8.07
CA ILE A 41 7.71 3.93 7.53
C ILE A 41 7.98 5.23 6.78
N SER A 42 9.09 5.90 7.10
CA SER A 42 9.56 7.09 6.40
C SER A 42 9.70 6.88 4.89
N GLU A 43 10.04 5.67 4.44
CA GLU A 43 10.14 5.35 3.00
C GLU A 43 8.79 5.51 2.29
N GLY A 44 7.71 5.03 2.92
CA GLY A 44 6.35 5.19 2.40
C GLY A 44 5.84 6.63 2.52
N GLU A 45 6.15 7.30 3.63
CA GLU A 45 5.73 8.69 3.88
C GLU A 45 6.37 9.69 2.92
N GLN A 46 7.66 9.51 2.60
CA GLN A 46 8.36 10.35 1.63
C GLN A 46 7.69 10.27 0.25
N MET A 47 7.43 9.06 -0.25
CA MET A 47 6.74 8.85 -1.52
C MET A 47 5.32 9.40 -1.50
N PHE A 48 4.55 9.14 -0.45
CA PHE A 48 3.19 9.66 -0.30
C PHE A 48 3.16 11.19 -0.34
N THR A 49 4.04 11.83 0.44
CA THR A 49 4.10 13.29 0.55
C THR A 49 4.52 13.92 -0.77
N ALA A 50 5.55 13.39 -1.43
CA ALA A 50 5.99 13.89 -2.72
C ALA A 50 4.89 13.79 -3.79
N LEU A 51 4.19 12.65 -3.88
CA LEU A 51 3.08 12.48 -4.80
C LEU A 51 1.89 13.41 -4.48
N LYS A 52 1.60 13.66 -3.20
CA LYS A 52 0.59 14.65 -2.79
C LYS A 52 0.96 16.06 -3.20
N LEU A 53 2.21 16.47 -3.04
CA LEU A 53 2.69 17.79 -3.46
C LEU A 53 2.58 17.98 -4.98
N LEU A 54 2.81 16.92 -5.74
CA LEU A 54 2.64 16.91 -7.21
C LEU A 54 1.17 16.80 -7.67
N GLY A 55 0.21 16.79 -6.74
CA GLY A 55 -1.21 16.66 -7.06
C GLY A 55 -1.60 15.30 -7.67
N ARG A 56 -0.79 14.25 -7.45
CA ARG A 56 -1.06 12.90 -7.95
C ARG A 56 -2.13 12.19 -7.10
N GLU A 57 -2.87 11.29 -7.73
CA GLU A 57 -3.77 10.41 -7.00
C GLU A 57 -2.97 9.36 -6.21
N VAL A 58 -2.93 9.54 -4.89
CA VAL A 58 -2.23 8.65 -3.98
C VAL A 58 -3.01 8.45 -2.67
N ARG A 59 -3.02 7.22 -2.17
CA ARG A 59 -3.57 6.83 -0.87
C ARG A 59 -2.53 6.08 -0.07
N MET A 60 -2.39 6.41 1.22
CA MET A 60 -1.58 5.65 2.16
C MET A 60 -2.47 5.04 3.25
N VAL A 61 -2.25 3.77 3.58
CA VAL A 61 -2.86 3.11 4.75
C VAL A 61 -1.74 2.68 5.67
N ARG A 62 -1.76 3.20 6.90
CA ARG A 62 -0.80 2.88 7.96
C ARG A 62 -1.38 1.79 8.85
N PHE A 63 -0.60 0.74 9.12
CA PHE A 63 -0.98 -0.35 10.00
C PHE A 63 -0.24 -0.24 11.33
N GLU A 64 -0.94 0.24 12.35
CA GLU A 64 -0.40 0.47 13.68
C GLU A 64 -0.06 -0.84 14.41
N GLY A 65 1.09 -0.86 15.08
CA GLY A 65 1.61 -1.99 15.83
C GLY A 65 2.03 -3.18 14.97
N GLN A 66 2.02 -3.07 13.64
CA GLN A 66 2.36 -4.18 12.73
C GLN A 66 3.83 -4.10 12.31
N SER A 67 4.44 -5.25 12.05
CA SER A 67 5.82 -5.34 11.57
C SER A 67 5.89 -5.46 10.04
N HIS A 68 7.10 -5.66 9.52
CA HIS A 68 7.36 -5.99 8.11
C HIS A 68 6.58 -7.22 7.63
N ASP A 69 6.26 -8.16 8.53
CA ASP A 69 5.64 -9.44 8.18
C ASP A 69 4.11 -9.44 8.33
N LEU A 70 3.48 -8.25 8.36
CA LEU A 70 2.02 -8.05 8.42
C LEU A 70 1.25 -9.01 7.52
N SER A 71 1.73 -9.20 6.28
CA SER A 71 1.03 -10.02 5.29
C SER A 71 0.89 -11.51 5.67
N ARG A 72 1.83 -12.05 6.47
CA ARG A 72 1.90 -13.48 6.81
C ARG A 72 1.50 -13.74 8.25
N SER A 73 2.14 -13.04 9.18
CA SER A 73 2.03 -13.27 10.63
C SER A 73 1.40 -12.10 11.39
N GLY A 74 1.04 -11.02 10.71
CA GLY A 74 0.35 -9.87 11.32
C GLY A 74 -1.01 -10.23 11.88
N HIS A 75 -1.57 -9.32 12.68
CA HIS A 75 -2.85 -9.52 13.33
C HIS A 75 -3.94 -9.87 12.28
N PRO A 76 -4.76 -10.93 12.47
CA PRO A 76 -5.69 -11.41 11.45
C PRO A 76 -6.62 -10.33 10.90
N ARG A 77 -7.11 -9.45 11.77
CA ARG A 77 -7.95 -8.30 11.37
C ARG A 77 -7.22 -7.35 10.42
N SER A 78 -5.96 -7.03 10.71
CA SER A 78 -5.13 -6.14 9.89
C SER A 78 -4.84 -6.76 8.52
N ARG A 79 -4.65 -8.08 8.45
CA ARG A 79 -4.50 -8.82 7.19
C ARG A 79 -5.76 -8.74 6.32
N VAL A 80 -6.94 -8.93 6.91
CA VAL A 80 -8.21 -8.80 6.19
C VAL A 80 -8.43 -7.37 5.69
N ILE A 81 -8.16 -6.37 6.53
CA ILE A 81 -8.25 -4.95 6.15
C ILE A 81 -7.30 -4.63 4.99
N ARG A 82 -6.04 -5.10 5.07
CA ARG A 82 -5.06 -4.96 4.00
C ARG A 82 -5.57 -5.51 2.66
N LEU A 83 -6.12 -6.72 2.67
CA LEU A 83 -6.69 -7.34 1.46
C LEU A 83 -7.89 -6.55 0.92
N ARG A 84 -8.77 -6.06 1.80
CA ARG A 84 -9.91 -5.21 1.39
C ARG A 84 -9.45 -3.92 0.71
N HIS A 85 -8.40 -3.27 1.22
CA HIS A 85 -7.83 -2.09 0.57
C HIS A 85 -7.24 -2.41 -0.81
N ILE A 86 -6.51 -3.51 -0.95
CA ILE A 86 -5.94 -3.94 -2.24
C ILE A 86 -7.05 -4.21 -3.25
N VAL A 87 -8.03 -5.04 -2.89
CA VAL A 87 -9.15 -5.41 -3.78
C VAL A 87 -9.98 -4.19 -4.14
N GLY A 88 -10.34 -3.36 -3.14
CA GLY A 88 -11.11 -2.14 -3.38
C GLY A 88 -10.38 -1.16 -4.30
N TRP A 89 -9.06 -1.03 -4.17
CA TRP A 89 -8.25 -0.17 -5.04
C TRP A 89 -8.23 -0.66 -6.49
N PHE A 90 -8.08 -1.96 -6.70
CA PHE A 90 -8.12 -2.52 -8.05
C PHE A 90 -9.51 -2.40 -8.67
N ILE A 91 -10.57 -2.68 -7.92
CA ILE A 91 -11.95 -2.50 -8.40
C ILE A 91 -12.22 -1.07 -8.84
N SER A 92 -11.68 -0.06 -8.12
CA SER A 92 -11.92 1.34 -8.46
C SER A 92 -11.11 1.87 -9.65
N HIS A 93 -9.97 1.24 -9.98
CA HIS A 93 -9.03 1.76 -11.00
C HIS A 93 -8.84 0.85 -12.22
N ILE A 94 -9.23 -0.42 -12.13
CA ILE A 94 -9.15 -1.38 -13.22
C ILE A 94 -10.59 -1.74 -13.61
N ARG A 95 -10.88 -1.69 -14.92
CA ARG A 95 -12.10 -2.28 -15.47
C ARG A 95 -12.14 -3.76 -15.10
N THR A 96 -12.94 -4.08 -14.10
CA THR A 96 -13.09 -5.44 -13.58
C THR A 96 -14.54 -5.84 -13.80
N GLU A 97 -14.77 -6.92 -14.55
CA GLU A 97 -16.06 -7.59 -14.51
C GLU A 97 -16.19 -8.27 -13.15
N VAL A 98 -17.15 -7.83 -12.34
CA VAL A 98 -17.38 -8.43 -11.02
C VAL A 98 -18.04 -9.79 -11.23
N ILE A 99 -17.23 -10.85 -11.25
CA ILE A 99 -17.73 -12.22 -11.24
C ILE A 99 -18.31 -12.47 -9.84
N ARG A 100 -19.64 -12.35 -9.71
CA ARG A 100 -20.32 -12.77 -8.49
C ARG A 100 -20.26 -14.30 -8.40
N PRO A 101 -19.77 -14.88 -7.29
CA PRO A 101 -19.80 -16.32 -7.14
C PRO A 101 -21.25 -16.82 -7.23
N LYS A 102 -21.49 -17.85 -8.04
CA LYS A 102 -22.77 -18.57 -8.01
C LYS A 102 -22.92 -19.20 -6.62
N GLY A 103 -23.83 -18.66 -5.81
CA GLY A 103 -24.21 -19.24 -4.53
C GLY A 103 -23.89 -18.44 -3.28
N GLU A 104 -23.92 -17.10 -3.32
CA GLU A 104 -24.00 -16.33 -2.06
C GLU A 104 -25.37 -16.60 -1.41
N LEU A 105 -25.37 -17.52 -0.44
CA LEU A 105 -26.52 -17.81 0.40
C LEU A 105 -27.06 -16.51 0.98
N ALA A 106 -28.35 -16.28 0.78
CA ALA A 106 -29.14 -15.29 1.46
C ALA A 106 -28.96 -15.41 2.99
N ARG A 107 -28.11 -14.56 3.60
CA ARG A 107 -28.13 -14.13 5.01
C ARG A 107 -27.41 -12.78 5.06
N ALA A 108 -27.96 -11.66 5.52
CA ALA A 108 -29.06 -11.44 6.43
C ALA A 108 -29.77 -10.11 6.09
N GLY A 109 -31.03 -10.22 5.66
CA GLY A 109 -32.06 -9.24 5.97
C GLY A 109 -32.98 -9.90 6.98
N ALA A 110 -32.73 -9.68 8.27
CA ALA A 110 -33.66 -9.95 9.38
C ALA A 110 -32.98 -9.52 10.70
N ALA A 111 -33.10 -8.25 11.03
CA ALA A 111 -33.14 -7.76 12.41
C ALA A 111 -33.85 -6.40 12.35
N GLY A 112 -35.16 -6.45 12.16
CA GLY A 112 -36.05 -5.43 12.67
C GLY A 112 -36.50 -5.90 14.05
N GLU A 113 -36.27 -5.07 15.04
CA GLU A 113 -37.25 -4.54 16.01
C GLU A 113 -36.70 -3.22 16.54
#